data_AF-A0A2G9RWZ4-F1
#
_entry.id   AF-A0A2G9RWZ4-F1
#
_cell.length_a   1.000
_cell.length_b   1.000
_cell.length_c   1.000
_cell.angle_alpha   90.00
_cell.angle_beta   90.00
_cell.angle_gamma   90.00
#
_symmetry.space_group_name_H-M   'P 1'
#
loop_
_entity.id
_entity.type
_entity.pdbx_description
1 polymer ?
#
loop_
_entity_poly.entity_id
_entity_poly.type
_entity_poly.pdbx_seq_one_letter_code
_entity_poly.pdbx_strand_id
1 'polypeptide(L)' 'MYSSTYFWRKGEEPVQQDWRYFLLVVALQVQAQNQTYLVAAHSSERIIVRVINITLLYNK' A
#
# COMPACT_ATOMS: atom_id res chain seq x y z
N MET A 1 29.87 1.66 0.30
CA MET A 1 29.02 1.58 1.51
C MET A 1 27.76 2.40 1.24
N TYR A 2 26.68 1.79 0.74
CA TYR A 2 25.44 2.53 0.44
C TYR A 2 24.42 2.26 1.56
N SER A 3 24.40 3.12 2.58
CA SER A 3 23.32 3.17 3.55
C SER A 3 22.27 4.13 3.03
N SER A 4 21.08 3.62 2.70
CA SER A 4 19.93 4.44 2.32
C SER A 4 18.90 4.37 3.45
N THR A 5 19.09 5.24 4.44
CA THR A 5 18.16 5.39 5.57
C THR A 5 17.28 6.60 5.30
N TYR A 6 16.09 6.39 4.73
CA TYR A 6 15.08 7.43 4.61
C TYR A 6 14.31 7.55 5.93
N PHE A 7 14.90 8.26 6.90
CA PHE A 7 14.19 8.75 8.07
C PHE A 7 13.75 10.19 7.78
N TRP A 8 12.44 10.39 7.62
CA TRP A 8 11.84 11.71 7.45
C TRP A 8 12.24 12.63 8.59
N ARG A 9 12.87 13.78 8.31
CA ARG A 9 13.11 14.83 9.31
C ARG A 9 11.78 15.52 9.60
N LYS A 10 11.32 15.49 10.86
CA LYS A 10 10.20 16.31 11.34
C LYS A 10 10.58 17.79 11.14
N GLY A 11 10.02 18.42 10.12
CA GLY A 11 10.26 19.83 9.78
C GLY A 11 9.87 20.21 8.36
N GLU A 12 9.81 19.24 7.44
CA GLU A 12 9.21 19.43 6.12
C GLU A 12 7.84 18.76 6.13
N GLU A 13 6.82 19.59 6.33
CA GLU A 13 5.46 19.22 6.00
C GLU A 13 5.45 18.76 4.53
N PRO A 14 5.02 17.53 4.23
CA PRO A 14 5.16 17.01 2.88
C PRO A 14 4.22 17.78 1.95
N VAL A 15 4.80 18.33 0.89
CA VAL A 15 4.06 18.85 -0.28
C VAL A 15 3.00 17.82 -0.66
N GLN A 16 1.75 18.19 -0.41
CA GLN A 16 0.60 17.32 -0.57
C GLN A 16 0.30 17.19 -2.07
N GLN A 17 0.69 16.07 -2.69
CA GLN A 17 0.03 15.57 -3.90
C GLN A 17 0.44 14.11 -4.15
N ASP A 18 -0.55 13.22 -4.13
CA ASP A 18 -0.49 11.81 -4.60
C ASP A 18 0.24 10.78 -3.74
N TRP A 19 0.16 10.89 -2.40
CA TRP A 19 0.45 9.73 -1.56
C TRP A 19 -0.63 8.68 -1.79
N ARG A 20 -0.35 7.68 -2.63
CA ARG A 20 -1.23 6.54 -2.87
C ARG A 20 -1.00 5.50 -1.78
N TYR A 21 -1.99 5.33 -0.93
CA TYR A 21 -2.02 4.26 0.06
C TYR A 21 -2.92 3.14 -0.44
N PHE A 22 -2.58 1.92 -0.07
CA PHE A 22 -3.43 0.76 -0.28
C PHE A 22 -4.16 0.42 1.02
N LEU A 23 -5.37 -0.10 0.89
CA LEU A 23 -6.11 -0.72 1.98
C LEU A 23 -6.28 -2.19 1.61
N LEU A 24 -5.98 -3.09 2.55
CA LEU A 24 -6.31 -4.49 2.38
C LEU A 24 -7.75 -4.70 2.85
N VAL A 25 -8.62 -5.20 1.97
CA VAL A 25 -10.03 -5.47 2.27
C VAL A 25 -10.26 -6.97 2.33
N VAL A 26 -10.81 -7.43 3.45
CA VAL A 26 -11.26 -8.82 3.66
C VAL A 26 -12.78 -8.81 3.72
N ALA A 27 -13.44 -9.56 2.84
CA ALA A 27 -14.90 -9.60 2.77
C ALA A 27 -15.43 -11.04 2.90
N LEU A 28 -16.49 -11.21 3.68
CA LEU A 28 -17.33 -12.40 3.69
C LEU A 28 -18.46 -12.20 2.68
N GLN A 29 -18.53 -13.08 1.69
CA GLN A 29 -19.54 -13.04 0.65
C GLN A 29 -20.32 -14.35 0.63
N VAL A 30 -21.63 -14.26 0.39
CA VAL A 30 -22.51 -15.42 0.20
C VAL A 30 -22.98 -15.43 -1.24
N GLN A 31 -22.82 -16.58 -1.89
CA GLN A 31 -23.34 -16.82 -3.23
C GLN A 31 -24.72 -17.49 -3.12
N ALA A 32 -25.75 -16.84 -3.63
CA ALA A 32 -27.11 -17.36 -3.67
C ALA A 32 -27.80 -16.96 -4.98
N GLN A 33 -28.49 -17.90 -5.61
CA GLN A 33 -29.30 -17.66 -6.82
C GLN A 33 -28.52 -16.92 -7.93
N ASN A 34 -27.29 -17.35 -8.20
CA ASN A 34 -26.39 -16.75 -9.19
C ASN A 34 -25.99 -15.28 -8.91
N GLN A 35 -26.15 -14.82 -7.68
CA GLN A 35 -25.73 -13.50 -7.21
C GLN A 35 -24.81 -13.63 -5.99
N THR A 36 -23.92 -12.66 -5.82
CA THR A 36 -22.97 -12.62 -4.70
C THR A 36 -23.32 -11.44 -3.81
N TYR A 37 -23.56 -11.70 -2.54
CA TYR A 37 -23.95 -10.70 -1.56
C TYR A 37 -22.82 -10.52 -0.53
N LEU A 38 -22.46 -9.27 -0.25
CA LEU A 38 -21.49 -8.94 0.79
C LEU A 38 -22.19 -8.99 2.16
N VAL A 39 -21.74 -9.88 3.03
CA VAL A 39 -22.30 -10.05 4.39
C VAL A 39 -21.54 -9.22 5.40
N ALA A 40 -20.21 -9.23 5.31
CA ALA A 40 -19.34 -8.42 6.16
C ALA A 40 -18.06 -8.08 5.41
N ALA A 41 -17.45 -6.94 5.73
CA ALA A 41 -16.12 -6.60 5.26
C ALA A 41 -15.34 -5.84 6.32
N HIS A 42 -14.03 -6.05 6.32
CA HIS A 42 -13.09 -5.36 7.18
C HIS A 42 -11.93 -4.83 6.33
N SER A 43 -11.46 -3.63 6.66
CA SER A 43 -10.34 -2.98 5.97
C SER A 43 -9.21 -2.71 6.94
N SER A 44 -7.97 -2.93 6.49
CA SER A 44 -6.78 -2.57 7.26
C SER A 44 -6.61 -1.05 7.38
N GLU A 45 -5.64 -0.64 8.19
CA GLU A 45 -5.05 0.69 8.11
C GLU A 45 -4.31 0.91 6.78
N ARG A 46 -3.81 2.13 6.55
CA ARG A 46 -3.13 2.56 5.31
C ARG A 46 -1.77 1.86 5.16
N ILE A 47 -1.57 1.19 4.03
CA ILE A 47 -0.33 0.49 3.68
C ILE A 47 0.42 1.26 2.60
N ILE A 48 1.75 1.42 2.79
CA ILE A 48 2.67 2.00 1.80
C ILE A 48 3.47 0.86 1.17
N VAL A 49 3.35 0.68 -0.14
CA VAL A 49 4.11 -0.32 -0.90
C VAL A 49 5.37 0.32 -1.47
N ARG A 50 6.55 -0.18 -1.09
CA ARG A 50 7.83 0.23 -1.67
C ARG A 50 8.24 -0.76 -2.75
N VAL A 51 8.40 -0.28 -3.98
CA VAL A 51 8.91 -1.08 -5.10
C VAL A 51 10.43 -0.87 -5.21
N ILE A 52 11.17 -1.97 -5.27
CA ILE A 52 12.60 -1.92 -5.59
C ILE A 52 12.73 -2.18 -7.09
N ASN A 53 13.29 -1.22 -7.83
CA ASN A 53 13.59 -1.42 -9.25
C ASN A 53 14.90 -2.22 -9.39
N ILE A 54 14.77 -3.49 -9.77
CA ILE A 54 15.88 -4.43 -9.90
C ILE A 54 16.82 -4.06 -11.07
N THR A 55 16.33 -3.35 -12.10
CA THR A 55 17.16 -2.91 -13.23
C THR A 55 18.24 -1.92 -12.81
N LEU A 56 18.02 -1.15 -11.73
CA LEU A 56 19.02 -0.24 -11.16
C LEU A 56 20.05 -0.95 -10.26
N LEU A 57 19.87 -2.24 -9.98
CA LEU A 57 20.81 -3.04 -9.18
C LEU A 57 21.88 -3.74 -10.03
N TYR A 58 21.71 -3.83 -11.36
CA TYR A 58 22.62 -4.54 -12.26
C TYR A 58 23.62 -3.63 -13.01
N ASN A 59 23.49 -2.31 -12.90
CA ASN A 59 24.44 -1.32 -13.44
C ASN A 59 25.21 -0.64 -12.30
N LYS A 60 25.85 -1.42 -11.44
CA LYS A 60 26.74 -0.92 -10.38
C LYS A 60 28.02 -1.72 -10.30
#